data_AF-A0A8C5PKG0-F1
#
_entry.id   AF-A0A8C5PKG0-F1
#
_cell.length_a   1.000
_cell.length_b   1.000
_cell.length_c   1.000
_cell.angle_alpha   90.00
_cell.angle_beta   90.00
_cell.angle_gamma   90.00
#
_symmetry.space_group_name_H-M   'P 1'
#
loop_
_entity.id
_entity.type
_entity.pdbx_description
1 polymer ?
#
loop_
_entity_poly.entity_id
_entity_poly.type
_entity_poly.pdbx_seq_one_letter_code
_entity_poly.pdbx_strand_id
1 'polypeptide(L)'
;LSLVSRKSSDPQVQPTRHLAAAAAQDGDYSCEYGSATYYAYCGFGGILSCGLTHTAVVPLDLVKCRIQVDPQKYKSIFKGFSITVKEDGVRGLARGWAPTFIGYSMQGLCKFGFYEVFKIFYGNLLGEEKSYLWRTSLYLAASASAEFFPDIALAPMEAAKVHVQTQPGYANTLRQAAPKMYAEDGLWVFYIGVVPLWMRQIPYTMMKFACFERTVEALYKYVVPKPRSECSKSEQLVVTFVAGYIAGVFCAIVSHPADSVVSVLNKEKGSTAVEILKKLGPKGVWKGLTARIIMIGTLTALQWFIYDSEGLFQASSPSSP
;
A
#
# COMPACT_ATOMS: atom_id res chain seq x y z
N LEU A 1 44.44 20.22 -54.88
CA LEU A 1 44.27 19.84 -53.46
C LEU A 1 43.38 20.89 -52.79
N SER A 2 42.15 20.50 -52.43
CA SER A 2 41.12 21.16 -51.59
C SER A 2 40.56 22.54 -52.02
N LEU A 3 39.36 22.67 -52.63
CA LEU A 3 37.97 22.60 -52.07
C LEU A 3 37.66 23.73 -51.05
N VAL A 4 36.92 24.81 -51.36
CA VAL A 4 35.47 25.00 -51.69
C VAL A 4 34.59 25.29 -50.45
N SER A 5 34.17 26.57 -50.36
CA SER A 5 32.83 27.16 -50.10
C SER A 5 31.86 26.69 -48.99
N ARG A 6 31.53 27.66 -48.11
CA ARG A 6 30.23 28.04 -47.47
C ARG A 6 29.27 26.97 -46.90
N LYS A 7 28.90 27.16 -45.63
CA LYS A 7 27.48 27.29 -45.21
C LYS A 7 27.34 27.89 -43.79
N SER A 8 26.46 28.87 -43.64
CA SER A 8 25.89 29.30 -42.36
C SER A 8 24.94 28.23 -41.82
N SER A 9 24.97 27.96 -40.53
CA SER A 9 23.93 27.18 -39.85
C SER A 9 23.90 27.52 -38.36
N ASP A 10 22.69 27.86 -37.90
CA ASP A 10 22.24 28.11 -36.53
C ASP A 10 22.92 27.25 -35.46
N PRO A 11 22.96 27.72 -34.18
CA PRO A 11 23.34 26.88 -33.06
C PRO A 11 22.37 25.69 -32.99
N GLN A 12 22.83 24.53 -33.46
CA GLN A 12 22.12 23.28 -33.33
C GLN A 12 21.92 22.97 -31.85
N VAL A 13 20.67 23.06 -31.42
CA VAL A 13 20.15 22.43 -30.21
C VAL A 13 20.47 20.94 -30.33
N GLN A 14 21.48 20.48 -29.59
CA GLN A 14 21.77 19.05 -29.48
C GLN A 14 20.60 18.36 -28.76
N PRO A 15 20.01 17.30 -29.34
CA PRO A 15 19.03 16.48 -28.63
C PRO A 15 19.78 15.48 -27.73
N THR A 16 20.41 15.98 -26.66
CA THR A 16 21.06 15.13 -25.65
C THR A 16 20.03 14.69 -24.61
N ARG A 17 19.08 13.86 -25.06
CA ARG A 17 18.18 13.08 -24.19
C ARG A 17 18.08 11.65 -24.73
N HIS A 18 19.22 11.02 -24.94
CA HIS A 18 19.29 9.58 -24.75
C HIS A 18 19.30 9.36 -23.24
N LEU A 19 18.10 9.11 -22.74
CA LEU A 19 17.73 8.66 -21.41
C LEU A 19 18.88 8.01 -20.64
N ALA A 20 19.05 8.47 -19.40
CA ALA A 20 19.93 7.96 -18.36
C ALA A 20 19.62 6.50 -17.92
N ALA A 21 19.24 5.63 -18.85
CA ALA A 21 19.00 4.21 -18.66
C ALA A 21 20.25 3.34 -18.91
N ALA A 22 21.35 3.93 -19.38
CA ALA A 22 22.58 3.20 -19.71
C ALA A 22 23.72 3.32 -18.67
N ALA A 23 23.48 3.97 -17.52
CA ALA A 23 24.52 4.24 -16.52
C ALA A 23 24.21 3.64 -15.13
N ALA A 24 23.46 2.54 -15.08
CA ALA A 24 23.38 1.71 -13.87
C ALA A 24 24.43 0.58 -13.95
N GLN A 25 25.67 0.90 -13.61
CA GLN A 25 26.69 -0.11 -13.31
C GLN A 25 27.26 0.12 -11.91
N ASP A 26 26.86 -0.75 -10.99
CA ASP A 26 27.72 -1.63 -10.19
C ASP A 26 27.05 -1.93 -8.84
N GLY A 27 26.21 -2.97 -8.87
CA GLY A 27 25.57 -3.59 -7.73
C GLY A 27 24.79 -4.80 -8.24
N ASP A 28 24.97 -5.97 -7.61
CA ASP A 28 24.70 -7.34 -8.05
C ASP A 28 23.23 -7.71 -8.42
N TYR A 29 22.37 -6.73 -8.73
CA TYR A 29 20.94 -6.90 -9.04
C TYR A 29 20.45 -5.97 -10.17
N SER A 30 21.18 -5.86 -11.27
CA SER A 30 20.75 -5.06 -12.43
C SER A 30 19.73 -5.79 -13.30
N CYS A 31 18.44 -5.72 -12.93
CA CYS A 31 17.36 -6.06 -13.87
C CYS A 31 16.99 -4.84 -14.74
N GLU A 32 16.75 -5.07 -16.03
CA GLU A 32 16.37 -3.98 -16.96
C GLU A 32 15.01 -3.40 -16.57
N TYR A 33 14.91 -2.07 -16.49
CA TYR A 33 13.69 -1.36 -16.12
C TYR A 33 12.54 -1.72 -17.09
N GLY A 34 11.40 -2.14 -16.52
CA GLY A 34 10.24 -2.57 -17.32
C GLY A 34 10.32 -4.00 -17.89
N SER A 35 11.37 -4.77 -17.56
CA SER A 35 11.46 -6.20 -17.90
C SER A 35 10.51 -7.07 -17.06
N ALA A 36 10.26 -8.30 -17.50
CA ALA A 36 9.47 -9.27 -16.72
C ALA A 36 10.12 -9.56 -15.35
N THR A 37 11.45 -9.63 -15.32
CA THR A 37 12.24 -9.82 -14.11
C THR A 37 12.06 -8.64 -13.15
N TYR A 38 12.03 -7.41 -13.67
CA TYR A 38 11.77 -6.20 -12.90
C TYR A 38 10.40 -6.23 -12.21
N TYR A 39 9.34 -6.55 -12.95
CA TYR A 39 7.99 -6.66 -12.37
C TYR A 39 7.89 -7.78 -11.34
N ALA A 40 8.56 -8.91 -11.57
CA ALA A 40 8.61 -10.03 -10.63
C ALA A 40 9.29 -9.64 -9.31
N TYR A 41 10.40 -8.90 -9.37
CA TYR A 41 11.07 -8.36 -8.19
C TYR A 41 10.18 -7.39 -7.41
N CYS A 42 9.54 -6.44 -8.09
CA CYS A 42 8.60 -5.51 -7.44
C CYS A 42 7.44 -6.26 -6.78
N GLY A 43 6.90 -7.26 -7.47
CA GLY A 43 5.86 -8.12 -6.95
C GLY A 43 6.29 -8.90 -5.71
N PHE A 44 7.47 -9.54 -5.74
CA PHE A 44 7.98 -10.30 -4.60
C PHE A 44 8.28 -9.40 -3.39
N GLY A 45 8.80 -8.20 -3.63
CA GLY A 45 8.95 -7.19 -2.59
C GLY A 45 7.62 -6.78 -1.99
N GLY A 46 6.59 -6.66 -2.82
CA GLY A 46 5.22 -6.43 -2.39
C GLY A 46 4.68 -7.55 -1.48
N ILE A 47 4.95 -8.82 -1.81
CA ILE A 47 4.61 -9.97 -0.96
C ILE A 47 5.25 -9.83 0.41
N LEU A 48 6.57 -9.66 0.48
CA LEU A 48 7.29 -9.60 1.75
C LEU A 48 6.88 -8.38 2.57
N SER A 49 6.81 -7.22 1.93
CA SER A 49 6.41 -5.97 2.57
C SER A 49 5.01 -6.05 3.15
N CYS A 50 3.99 -6.32 2.33
CA CYS A 50 2.60 -6.34 2.79
C CYS A 50 2.30 -7.57 3.66
N GLY A 51 2.74 -8.75 3.24
CA GLY A 51 2.47 -10.01 3.94
C GLY A 51 3.05 -10.01 5.36
N LEU A 52 4.33 -9.67 5.54
CA LEU A 52 4.96 -9.69 6.85
C LEU A 52 4.43 -8.60 7.76
N THR A 53 4.28 -7.36 7.26
CA THR A 53 3.78 -6.24 8.08
C THR A 53 2.35 -6.46 8.55
N HIS A 54 1.45 -6.90 7.66
CA HIS A 54 0.07 -7.19 8.05
C HIS A 54 -0.03 -8.39 8.99
N THR A 55 0.81 -9.41 8.81
CA THR A 55 0.84 -10.56 9.73
C THR A 55 1.34 -10.16 11.12
N ALA A 56 2.34 -9.29 11.20
CA ALA A 56 2.87 -8.79 12.47
C ALA A 56 1.82 -8.01 13.29
N VAL A 57 0.88 -7.32 12.63
CA VAL A 57 -0.19 -6.57 13.30
C VAL A 57 -1.46 -7.39 13.56
N VAL A 58 -1.53 -8.66 13.18
CA VAL A 58 -2.69 -9.56 13.42
C VAL A 58 -3.16 -9.55 14.88
N PRO A 59 -2.29 -9.60 15.91
CA PRO A 59 -2.74 -9.55 17.30
C PRO A 59 -3.49 -8.25 17.64
N LEU A 60 -3.02 -7.12 17.11
CA LEU A 60 -3.64 -5.82 17.31
C LEU A 60 -4.95 -5.71 16.53
N ASP A 61 -4.97 -6.18 15.29
CA ASP A 61 -6.16 -6.21 14.44
C ASP A 61 -7.26 -7.08 15.04
N LEU A 62 -6.91 -8.25 15.58
CA LEU A 62 -7.84 -9.14 16.26
C LEU A 62 -8.51 -8.46 17.45
N VAL A 63 -7.72 -7.82 18.31
CA VAL A 63 -8.26 -7.08 19.47
C VAL A 63 -9.14 -5.93 19.01
N LYS A 64 -8.72 -5.20 17.98
CA LYS A 64 -9.50 -4.09 17.40
C LYS A 64 -10.84 -4.58 16.83
N CYS A 65 -10.86 -5.67 16.10
CA CYS A 65 -12.08 -6.28 15.56
C CYS A 65 -13.03 -6.71 16.69
N ARG A 66 -12.51 -7.32 17.76
CA ARG A 66 -13.31 -7.68 18.94
C ARG A 66 -13.92 -6.49 19.66
N ILE A 67 -13.17 -5.40 19.83
CA ILE A 67 -13.68 -4.13 20.36
C ILE A 67 -14.79 -3.56 19.49
N GLN A 68 -14.69 -3.69 18.17
CA GLN A 68 -15.72 -3.18 17.26
C GLN A 68 -17.03 -3.98 17.32
N VAL A 69 -16.95 -5.29 17.56
CA VAL A 69 -18.11 -6.19 17.65
C VAL A 69 -18.75 -6.18 19.03
N ASP A 70 -17.95 -6.23 20.10
CA ASP A 70 -18.43 -6.17 21.49
C ASP A 70 -17.65 -5.13 22.31
N PRO A 71 -18.02 -3.84 22.19
CA PRO A 71 -17.40 -2.75 22.94
C PRO A 71 -17.60 -2.85 24.47
N GLN A 72 -18.62 -3.58 24.92
CA GLN A 72 -18.94 -3.70 26.35
C GLN A 72 -17.99 -4.67 27.04
N LYS A 73 -17.70 -5.80 26.39
CA LYS A 73 -16.71 -6.78 26.85
C LYS A 73 -15.29 -6.25 26.66
N TYR A 74 -14.97 -5.72 25.48
CA TYR A 74 -13.63 -5.25 25.14
C TYR A 74 -13.55 -3.72 25.22
N LYS A 75 -13.32 -3.19 26.43
CA LYS A 75 -13.35 -1.74 26.70
C LYS A 75 -12.12 -0.96 26.22
N SER A 76 -10.98 -1.63 26.06
CA SER A 76 -9.72 -1.01 25.61
C SER A 76 -8.81 -2.04 24.97
N ILE A 77 -7.78 -1.59 24.25
CA ILE A 77 -6.80 -2.46 23.59
C ILE A 77 -6.09 -3.35 24.62
N PHE A 78 -5.53 -2.77 25.69
CA PHE A 78 -4.85 -3.53 26.75
C PHE A 78 -5.77 -4.56 27.42
N LYS A 79 -7.00 -4.15 27.74
CA LYS A 79 -7.98 -5.06 28.33
C LYS A 79 -8.38 -6.15 27.34
N GLY A 80 -8.47 -5.83 26.05
CA GLY A 80 -8.78 -6.80 25.02
C GLY A 80 -7.69 -7.82 24.77
N PHE A 81 -6.41 -7.43 24.86
CA PHE A 81 -5.29 -8.38 24.91
C PHE A 81 -5.41 -9.30 26.13
N SER A 82 -5.61 -8.73 27.32
CA SER A 82 -5.73 -9.51 28.57
C SER A 82 -6.89 -10.51 28.54
N ILE A 83 -8.08 -10.07 28.10
CA ILE A 83 -9.25 -10.95 27.95
C ILE A 83 -8.98 -12.04 26.91
N THR A 84 -8.41 -11.69 25.77
CA THR A 84 -8.11 -12.66 24.70
C THR A 84 -7.13 -13.73 25.18
N VAL A 85 -6.05 -13.33 25.87
CA VAL A 85 -5.08 -14.29 26.41
C VAL A 85 -5.71 -15.17 27.49
N LYS A 86 -6.62 -14.62 28.31
CA LYS A 86 -7.31 -15.37 29.36
C LYS A 86 -8.33 -16.38 28.81
N GLU A 87 -9.07 -16.04 27.76
CA GLU A 87 -10.13 -16.88 27.19
C GLU A 87 -9.60 -17.85 26.12
N ASP A 88 -8.70 -17.40 25.26
CA ASP A 88 -8.26 -18.14 24.06
C ASP A 88 -6.79 -18.55 24.11
N GLY A 89 -6.05 -18.16 25.15
CA GLY A 89 -4.62 -18.36 25.27
C GLY A 89 -3.79 -17.46 24.33
N VAL A 90 -2.47 -17.56 24.43
CA VAL A 90 -1.52 -16.77 23.61
C VAL A 90 -1.68 -17.06 22.12
N ARG A 91 -1.98 -18.32 21.76
CA ARG A 91 -2.26 -18.71 20.36
C ARG A 91 -3.53 -18.06 19.80
N GLY A 92 -4.47 -17.67 20.66
CA GLY A 92 -5.68 -16.94 20.28
C GLY A 92 -5.38 -15.60 19.62
N LEU A 93 -4.26 -14.95 19.97
CA LEU A 93 -3.84 -13.68 19.39
C LEU A 93 -3.44 -13.78 17.91
N ALA A 94 -3.09 -14.97 17.43
CA ALA A 94 -2.74 -15.21 16.03
C ALA A 94 -3.95 -15.66 15.19
N ARG A 95 -5.19 -15.65 15.70
CA ARG A 95 -6.35 -16.06 14.88
C ARG A 95 -6.53 -15.14 13.67
N GLY A 96 -6.73 -15.76 12.51
CA GLY A 96 -6.83 -15.05 11.24
C GLY A 96 -5.47 -14.67 10.62
N TRP A 97 -4.34 -15.16 11.15
CA TRP A 97 -3.02 -14.91 10.54
C TRP A 97 -2.93 -15.44 9.11
N ALA A 98 -3.44 -16.64 8.83
CA ALA A 98 -3.37 -17.27 7.51
C ALA A 98 -4.13 -16.49 6.42
N PRO A 99 -5.43 -16.13 6.59
CA PRO A 99 -6.10 -15.30 5.59
C PRO A 99 -5.46 -13.91 5.47
N THR A 100 -4.94 -13.34 6.56
CA THR A 100 -4.21 -12.06 6.51
C THR A 100 -2.94 -12.19 5.66
N PHE A 101 -2.06 -13.16 5.97
CA PHE A 101 -0.81 -13.34 5.25
C PHE A 101 -1.06 -13.60 3.76
N ILE A 102 -1.95 -14.54 3.43
CA ILE A 102 -2.26 -14.90 2.04
C ILE A 102 -2.87 -13.71 1.29
N GLY A 103 -3.90 -13.10 1.87
CA GLY A 103 -4.60 -11.97 1.26
C GLY A 103 -3.69 -10.78 1.00
N TYR A 104 -2.95 -10.30 2.01
CA TYR A 104 -2.07 -9.15 1.86
C TYR A 104 -0.81 -9.45 1.06
N SER A 105 -0.37 -10.72 1.00
CA SER A 105 0.69 -11.13 0.07
C SER A 105 0.23 -11.02 -1.38
N MET A 106 -0.96 -11.55 -1.70
CA MET A 106 -1.54 -11.44 -3.04
C MET A 106 -1.83 -9.98 -3.42
N GLN A 107 -2.38 -9.20 -2.48
CA GLN A 107 -2.57 -7.78 -2.69
C GLN A 107 -1.24 -7.08 -2.93
N GLY A 108 -0.22 -7.33 -2.10
CA GLY A 108 1.11 -6.75 -2.24
C GLY A 108 1.78 -7.08 -3.58
N LEU A 109 1.75 -8.36 -3.98
CA LEU A 109 2.25 -8.83 -5.28
C LEU A 109 1.70 -7.99 -6.42
N CYS A 110 0.37 -7.92 -6.51
CA CYS A 110 -0.27 -7.26 -7.63
C CYS A 110 -0.21 -5.73 -7.51
N LYS A 111 -0.30 -5.18 -6.29
CA LYS A 111 -0.20 -3.74 -6.04
C LYS A 111 1.12 -3.16 -6.53
N PHE A 112 2.24 -3.73 -6.10
CA PHE A 112 3.56 -3.23 -6.48
C PHE A 112 3.93 -3.63 -7.91
N GLY A 113 3.57 -4.84 -8.35
CA GLY A 113 3.80 -5.28 -9.73
C GLY A 113 2.99 -4.48 -10.76
N PHE A 114 1.67 -4.38 -10.59
CA PHE A 114 0.80 -3.67 -11.52
C PHE A 114 1.00 -2.16 -11.47
N TYR A 115 1.37 -1.59 -10.32
CA TYR A 115 1.70 -0.16 -10.25
C TYR A 115 2.79 0.22 -11.25
N GLU A 116 3.85 -0.59 -11.35
CA GLU A 116 4.93 -0.35 -12.32
C GLU A 116 4.48 -0.58 -13.77
N VAL A 117 3.67 -1.63 -14.02
CA VAL A 117 3.09 -1.88 -15.35
C VAL A 117 2.24 -0.69 -15.81
N PHE A 118 1.33 -0.20 -14.96
CA PHE A 118 0.47 0.93 -15.29
C PHE A 118 1.24 2.24 -15.38
N LYS A 119 2.28 2.43 -14.57
CA LYS A 119 3.18 3.59 -14.70
C LYS A 119 3.84 3.65 -16.07
N ILE A 120 4.43 2.54 -16.51
CA ILE A 120 5.10 2.46 -17.82
C ILE A 120 4.08 2.60 -18.96
N PHE A 121 2.93 1.93 -18.85
CA PHE A 121 1.87 2.02 -19.84
C PHE A 121 1.33 3.45 -20.00
N TYR A 122 0.98 4.13 -18.91
CA TYR A 122 0.49 5.51 -18.96
C TYR A 122 1.59 6.51 -19.31
N GLY A 123 2.84 6.26 -18.92
CA GLY A 123 3.99 7.07 -19.31
C GLY A 123 4.23 7.04 -20.82
N ASN A 124 4.23 5.84 -21.41
CA ASN A 124 4.37 5.66 -22.86
C ASN A 124 3.22 6.29 -23.64
N LEU A 125 2.00 6.29 -23.07
CA LEU A 125 0.83 6.91 -23.70
C LEU A 125 0.90 8.45 -23.71
N LEU A 126 1.44 9.06 -22.64
CA LEU A 126 1.53 10.52 -22.51
C LEU A 126 2.77 11.12 -23.19
N GLY A 127 3.83 10.33 -23.38
CA GLY A 127 5.14 10.80 -23.83
C GLY A 127 5.96 11.44 -22.71
N GLU A 128 7.28 11.55 -22.89
CA GLU A 128 8.22 11.93 -21.82
C GLU A 128 7.90 13.29 -21.16
N GLU A 129 7.65 14.32 -21.96
CA GLU A 129 7.45 15.68 -21.48
C GLU A 129 6.16 15.82 -20.65
N LYS A 130 5.05 15.23 -21.13
CA LYS A 130 3.78 15.25 -20.41
C LYS A 130 3.79 14.32 -19.20
N SER A 131 4.53 13.22 -19.25
CA SER A 131 4.72 12.32 -18.11
C SER A 131 5.41 13.02 -16.95
N TYR A 132 6.39 13.89 -17.23
CA TYR A 132 7.03 14.70 -16.19
C TYR A 132 6.10 15.79 -15.63
N LEU A 133 5.39 16.51 -16.50
CA LEU A 133 4.46 17.57 -16.11
C LEU A 133 3.27 17.04 -15.29
N TRP A 134 2.71 15.89 -15.69
CA TRP A 134 1.52 15.28 -15.09
C TRP A 134 1.85 14.06 -14.20
N ARG A 135 3.10 13.93 -13.74
CA ARG A 135 3.57 12.76 -12.97
C ARG A 135 2.70 12.40 -11.78
N THR A 136 2.18 13.39 -11.06
CA THR A 136 1.28 13.13 -9.92
C THR A 136 -0.03 12.50 -10.38
N SER A 137 -0.66 13.04 -11.42
CA SER A 137 -1.89 12.47 -11.97
C SER A 137 -1.66 11.08 -12.57
N LEU A 138 -0.51 10.86 -13.20
CA LEU A 138 -0.08 9.55 -13.69
C LEU A 138 0.05 8.55 -12.55
N TYR A 139 0.76 8.90 -11.46
CA TYR A 139 0.91 8.02 -10.29
C TYR A 139 -0.42 7.71 -9.62
N LEU A 140 -1.31 8.70 -9.52
CA LEU A 140 -2.66 8.52 -8.99
C LEU A 140 -3.49 7.57 -9.86
N ALA A 141 -3.44 7.71 -11.19
CA ALA A 141 -4.15 6.83 -12.11
C ALA A 141 -3.57 5.41 -12.13
N ALA A 142 -2.24 5.27 -12.12
CA ALA A 142 -1.55 3.98 -12.07
C ALA A 142 -1.85 3.23 -10.78
N SER A 143 -1.77 3.92 -9.64
CA SER A 143 -2.04 3.32 -8.32
C SER A 143 -3.51 2.95 -8.14
N ALA A 144 -4.46 3.76 -8.62
CA ALA A 144 -5.88 3.41 -8.56
C ALA A 144 -6.20 2.15 -9.40
N SER A 145 -5.64 2.08 -10.62
CA SER A 145 -5.83 0.93 -11.53
C SER A 145 -5.16 -0.32 -11.00
N ALA A 146 -3.99 -0.18 -10.38
CA ALA A 146 -3.25 -1.28 -9.76
C ALA A 146 -3.97 -1.85 -8.53
N GLU A 147 -4.70 -1.05 -7.76
CA GLU A 147 -5.38 -1.53 -6.54
C GLU A 147 -6.77 -2.15 -6.82
N PHE A 148 -7.40 -1.82 -7.95
CA PHE A 148 -8.77 -2.28 -8.25
C PHE A 148 -8.91 -3.81 -8.30
N PHE A 149 -8.09 -4.48 -9.12
CA PHE A 149 -8.15 -5.94 -9.29
C PHE A 149 -7.66 -6.73 -8.07
N PRO A 150 -6.57 -6.32 -7.40
CA PRO A 150 -6.06 -7.03 -6.23
C PRO A 150 -7.04 -7.01 -5.06
N ASP A 151 -7.85 -5.96 -4.92
CA ASP A 151 -8.88 -5.90 -3.89
C ASP A 151 -9.99 -6.94 -4.10
N ILE A 152 -10.29 -7.32 -5.36
CA ILE A 152 -11.20 -8.43 -5.65
C ILE A 152 -10.60 -9.75 -5.16
N ALA A 153 -9.29 -9.94 -5.37
CA ALA A 153 -8.59 -11.14 -4.91
C ALA A 153 -8.40 -11.17 -3.37
N LEU A 154 -8.29 -10.00 -2.74
CA LEU A 154 -8.17 -9.85 -1.29
C LEU A 154 -9.51 -10.09 -0.57
N ALA A 155 -10.63 -9.71 -1.18
CA ALA A 155 -11.95 -9.73 -0.53
C ALA A 155 -12.34 -11.07 0.10
N PRO A 156 -12.14 -12.25 -0.55
CA PRO A 156 -12.42 -13.54 0.08
C PRO A 156 -11.61 -13.78 1.35
N MET A 157 -10.35 -13.35 1.37
CA MET A 157 -9.46 -13.50 2.53
C MET A 157 -9.85 -12.54 3.66
N GLU A 158 -10.21 -11.30 3.35
CA GLU A 158 -10.73 -10.35 4.35
C GLU A 158 -12.05 -10.85 4.95
N ALA A 159 -12.96 -11.39 4.13
CA ALA A 159 -14.20 -11.99 4.60
C ALA A 159 -13.92 -13.14 5.57
N ALA A 160 -13.05 -14.08 5.20
CA ALA A 160 -12.66 -15.20 6.07
C ALA A 160 -11.98 -14.73 7.36
N LYS A 161 -11.09 -13.72 7.27
CA LYS A 161 -10.42 -13.11 8.43
C LYS A 161 -11.43 -12.55 9.42
N VAL A 162 -12.39 -11.76 8.95
CA VAL A 162 -13.41 -11.14 9.81
C VAL A 162 -14.20 -12.22 10.54
N HIS A 163 -14.70 -13.25 9.85
CA HIS A 163 -15.44 -14.35 10.47
C HIS A 163 -14.62 -15.05 11.56
N VAL A 164 -13.35 -15.37 11.28
CA VAL A 164 -12.45 -16.04 12.24
C VAL A 164 -12.14 -15.15 13.46
N GLN A 165 -12.06 -13.82 13.29
CA GLN A 165 -11.66 -12.90 14.37
C GLN A 165 -12.84 -12.41 15.22
N THR A 166 -14.04 -12.30 14.65
CA THR A 166 -15.19 -11.67 15.30
C THR A 166 -16.26 -12.65 15.78
N GLN A 167 -16.24 -13.92 15.36
CA GLN A 167 -17.25 -14.91 15.73
C GLN A 167 -16.64 -16.01 16.61
N PRO A 168 -16.73 -15.89 17.96
CA PRO A 168 -16.26 -16.93 18.87
C PRO A 168 -16.94 -18.27 18.56
N GLY A 169 -16.15 -19.34 18.45
CA GLY A 169 -16.66 -20.69 18.19
C GLY A 169 -17.05 -20.98 16.74
N TYR A 170 -16.96 -20.01 15.81
CA TYR A 170 -17.32 -20.23 14.42
C TYR A 170 -16.31 -21.11 13.67
N ALA A 171 -15.06 -20.65 13.61
CA ALA A 171 -13.93 -21.36 13.00
C ALA A 171 -12.62 -20.73 13.51
N ASN A 172 -11.58 -21.55 13.70
CA ASN A 172 -10.28 -21.06 14.16
C ASN A 172 -9.24 -20.90 13.04
N THR A 173 -9.53 -21.45 11.86
CA THR A 173 -8.60 -21.49 10.73
C THR A 173 -9.31 -21.22 9.41
N LEU A 174 -8.57 -20.76 8.40
CA LEU A 174 -9.09 -20.54 7.05
C LEU A 174 -9.73 -21.80 6.45
N ARG A 175 -9.09 -22.96 6.65
CA ARG A 175 -9.57 -24.26 6.15
C ARG A 175 -10.92 -24.68 6.75
N GLN A 176 -11.24 -24.20 7.95
CA GLN A 176 -12.55 -24.41 8.56
C GLN A 176 -13.56 -23.33 8.16
N ALA A 177 -13.12 -22.06 8.13
CA ALA A 177 -13.99 -20.93 7.88
C ALA A 177 -14.52 -20.91 6.44
N ALA A 178 -13.66 -21.06 5.43
CA ALA A 178 -14.08 -20.89 4.04
C ALA A 178 -15.15 -21.92 3.59
N PRO A 179 -15.01 -23.23 3.84
CA PRO A 179 -16.07 -24.18 3.48
C PRO A 179 -17.38 -23.93 4.23
N LYS A 180 -17.30 -23.52 5.50
CA LYS A 180 -18.47 -23.23 6.33
C LYS A 180 -19.23 -22.00 5.84
N MET A 181 -18.51 -20.92 5.56
CA MET A 181 -19.07 -19.69 4.97
C MET A 181 -19.75 -19.99 3.64
N TYR A 182 -19.11 -20.79 2.78
CA TYR A 182 -19.69 -21.19 1.50
C TYR A 182 -20.97 -22.02 1.67
N ALA A 183 -21.01 -22.92 2.65
CA ALA A 183 -22.18 -23.75 2.92
C ALA A 183 -23.38 -22.95 3.48
N GLU A 184 -23.11 -21.88 4.24
CA GLU A 184 -24.15 -21.05 4.89
C GLU A 184 -24.71 -19.98 3.95
N ASP A 185 -23.84 -19.22 3.29
CA ASP A 185 -24.22 -18.00 2.55
C ASP A 185 -23.81 -18.03 1.05
N GLY A 186 -23.22 -19.14 0.59
CA GLY A 186 -22.77 -19.31 -0.79
C GLY A 186 -21.54 -18.48 -1.15
N LEU A 187 -21.37 -18.18 -2.44
CA LEU A 187 -20.21 -17.45 -2.95
C LEU A 187 -20.23 -15.94 -2.60
N TRP A 188 -21.42 -15.37 -2.40
CA TRP A 188 -21.59 -13.93 -2.24
C TRP A 188 -20.97 -13.39 -0.94
N VAL A 189 -20.92 -14.21 0.10
CA VAL A 189 -20.32 -13.86 1.41
C VAL A 189 -18.85 -13.43 1.31
N PHE A 190 -18.13 -13.92 0.30
CA PHE A 190 -16.73 -13.59 0.07
C PHE A 190 -16.53 -12.21 -0.58
N TYR A 191 -17.56 -11.67 -1.24
CA TYR A 191 -17.46 -10.45 -2.04
C TYR A 191 -18.34 -9.29 -1.57
N ILE A 192 -19.21 -9.52 -0.57
CA ILE A 192 -20.06 -8.45 0.01
C ILE A 192 -19.26 -7.25 0.53
N GLY A 193 -17.99 -7.47 0.91
CA GLY A 193 -17.08 -6.45 1.41
C GLY A 193 -16.26 -5.69 0.35
N VAL A 194 -16.34 -6.05 -0.94
CA VAL A 194 -15.48 -5.48 -1.99
C VAL A 194 -15.66 -3.97 -2.15
N VAL A 195 -16.91 -3.48 -2.18
CA VAL A 195 -17.17 -2.04 -2.35
C VAL A 195 -16.65 -1.23 -1.15
N PRO A 196 -16.94 -1.61 0.11
CA PRO A 196 -16.29 -1.02 1.28
C PRO A 196 -14.76 -1.10 1.25
N LEU A 197 -14.21 -2.20 0.72
CA LEU A 197 -12.76 -2.38 0.57
C LEU A 197 -12.18 -1.34 -0.40
N TRP A 198 -12.75 -1.19 -1.60
CA TRP A 198 -12.32 -0.17 -2.57
C TRP A 198 -12.41 1.25 -2.03
N MET A 199 -13.51 1.59 -1.34
CA MET A 199 -13.67 2.92 -0.73
C MET A 199 -12.55 3.24 0.26
N ARG A 200 -11.94 2.23 0.88
CA ARG A 200 -10.82 2.39 1.82
C ARG A 200 -9.46 2.31 1.13
N GLN A 201 -9.25 1.27 0.31
CA GLN A 201 -7.94 0.90 -0.21
C GLN A 201 -7.49 1.77 -1.37
N ILE A 202 -8.37 2.13 -2.29
CA ILE A 202 -7.99 2.95 -3.45
C ILE A 202 -7.48 4.33 -3.01
N PRO A 203 -8.21 5.10 -2.18
CA PRO A 203 -7.70 6.40 -1.71
C PRO A 203 -6.42 6.28 -0.88
N TYR A 204 -6.34 5.23 -0.06
CA TYR A 204 -5.14 4.93 0.72
C TYR A 204 -3.92 4.71 -0.18
N THR A 205 -4.07 3.90 -1.23
CA THR A 205 -2.99 3.53 -2.14
C THR A 205 -2.55 4.68 -3.04
N MET A 206 -3.51 5.44 -3.56
CA MET A 206 -3.24 6.67 -4.31
C MET A 206 -2.37 7.64 -3.50
N MET A 207 -2.73 7.86 -2.23
CA MET A 207 -1.97 8.73 -1.35
C MET A 207 -0.61 8.13 -0.97
N LYS A 208 -0.54 6.82 -0.73
CA LYS A 208 0.69 6.12 -0.35
C LYS A 208 1.78 6.33 -1.39
N PHE A 209 1.48 6.06 -2.66
CA PHE A 209 2.46 6.20 -3.72
C PHE A 209 2.75 7.67 -4.05
N ALA A 210 1.72 8.52 -4.19
CA ALA A 210 1.93 9.93 -4.54
C ALA A 210 2.70 10.71 -3.48
N CYS A 211 2.42 10.51 -2.19
CA CYS A 211 3.13 11.20 -1.11
C CYS A 211 4.50 10.60 -0.85
N PHE A 212 4.67 9.28 -0.95
CA PHE A 212 5.97 8.66 -0.72
C PHE A 212 7.01 9.19 -1.72
N GLU A 213 6.71 9.13 -3.02
CA GLU A 213 7.61 9.62 -4.08
C GLU A 213 7.99 11.11 -3.86
N ARG A 214 6.99 11.96 -3.61
CA ARG A 214 7.22 13.40 -3.37
C ARG A 214 8.00 13.68 -2.09
N THR A 215 7.78 12.89 -1.05
CA THR A 215 8.49 13.04 0.22
C THR A 215 9.94 12.58 0.08
N VAL A 216 10.19 11.47 -0.63
CA VAL A 216 11.53 10.99 -0.94
C VAL A 216 12.29 12.04 -1.76
N GLU A 217 11.71 12.56 -2.85
CA GLU A 217 12.30 13.64 -3.65
C GLU A 217 12.65 14.87 -2.79
N ALA A 218 11.73 15.28 -1.90
CA ALA A 218 11.96 16.42 -1.02
C ALA A 218 13.06 16.16 0.03
N LEU A 219 13.11 14.97 0.61
CA LEU A 219 14.12 14.61 1.61
C LEU A 219 15.53 14.58 0.98
N TYR A 220 15.69 14.01 -0.21
CA TYR A 220 16.97 14.04 -0.92
C TYR A 220 17.34 15.45 -1.40
N LYS A 221 16.35 16.30 -1.73
CA LYS A 221 16.65 17.68 -2.14
C LYS A 221 17.04 18.60 -0.98
N TYR A 222 16.40 18.47 0.18
CA TYR A 222 16.50 19.46 1.26
C TYR A 222 17.20 18.97 2.54
N VAL A 223 17.23 17.65 2.79
CA VAL A 223 17.74 17.09 4.05
C VAL A 223 19.03 16.32 3.83
N VAL A 224 19.10 15.51 2.78
CA VAL A 224 20.31 14.76 2.40
C VAL A 224 20.68 15.14 0.96
N PRO A 225 21.33 16.30 0.74
CA PRO A 225 21.69 16.80 -0.59
C PRO A 225 22.90 16.03 -1.16
N LYS A 226 22.76 14.72 -1.23
CA LYS A 226 23.68 13.79 -1.88
C LYS A 226 22.86 12.87 -2.78
N PRO A 227 23.37 12.51 -3.97
CA PRO A 227 22.76 11.49 -4.79
C PRO A 227 22.54 10.20 -3.99
N ARG A 228 21.43 9.51 -4.24
CA ARG A 228 21.11 8.26 -3.53
C ARG A 228 22.22 7.20 -3.67
N SER A 229 22.96 7.24 -4.78
CA SER A 229 24.14 6.39 -5.05
C SER A 229 25.32 6.61 -4.09
N GLU A 230 25.42 7.79 -3.48
CA GLU A 230 26.51 8.14 -2.55
C GLU A 230 26.13 7.93 -1.08
N CYS A 231 24.86 7.58 -0.80
CA CYS A 231 24.37 7.33 0.55
C CYS A 231 24.65 5.88 0.97
N SER A 232 25.09 5.69 2.22
CA SER A 232 25.19 4.36 2.81
C SER A 232 23.84 3.65 2.87
N LYS A 233 23.83 2.32 2.89
CA LYS A 233 22.58 1.53 2.97
C LYS A 233 21.74 1.91 4.20
N SER A 234 22.37 2.20 5.33
CA SER A 234 21.67 2.65 6.54
C SER A 234 21.02 4.03 6.39
N GLU A 235 21.68 4.98 5.74
CA GLU A 235 21.11 6.31 5.47
C GLU A 235 19.90 6.21 4.53
N GLN A 236 19.99 5.40 3.48
CA GLN A 236 18.88 5.17 2.56
C GLN A 236 17.66 4.57 3.28
N LEU A 237 17.88 3.55 4.12
CA LEU A 237 16.80 2.93 4.88
C LEU A 237 16.14 3.88 5.89
N VAL A 238 16.91 4.76 6.53
CA VAL A 238 16.36 5.80 7.43
C VAL A 238 15.52 6.80 6.65
N VAL A 239 16.01 7.28 5.49
CA VAL A 239 15.25 8.18 4.62
C VAL A 239 13.95 7.52 4.17
N THR A 240 14.01 6.26 3.72
CA THR A 240 12.84 5.47 3.32
C THR A 240 11.84 5.30 4.46
N PHE A 241 12.31 5.02 5.68
CA PHE A 241 11.44 4.89 6.84
C PHE A 241 10.73 6.22 7.17
N VAL A 242 11.47 7.33 7.21
CA VAL A 242 10.91 8.66 7.49
C VAL A 242 9.93 9.08 6.40
N ALA A 243 10.29 8.89 5.13
CA ALA A 243 9.41 9.15 3.99
C ALA A 243 8.13 8.31 4.08
N GLY A 244 8.27 7.02 4.40
CA GLY A 244 7.16 6.10 4.60
C GLY A 244 6.24 6.53 5.74
N TYR A 245 6.80 7.01 6.86
CA TYR A 245 5.99 7.50 7.98
C TYR A 245 5.19 8.76 7.59
N ILE A 246 5.86 9.76 6.99
CA ILE A 246 5.23 11.00 6.52
C ILE A 246 4.13 10.68 5.50
N ALA A 247 4.41 9.82 4.52
CA ALA A 247 3.42 9.35 3.57
C ALA A 247 2.24 8.68 4.29
N GLY A 248 2.50 7.86 5.30
CA GLY A 248 1.47 7.24 6.13
C GLY A 248 0.60 8.24 6.91
N VAL A 249 1.15 9.38 7.34
CA VAL A 249 0.35 10.47 7.93
C VAL A 249 -0.64 11.03 6.91
N PHE A 250 -0.18 11.35 5.70
CA PHE A 250 -1.06 11.83 4.63
C PHE A 250 -2.09 10.78 4.23
N CYS A 251 -1.69 9.51 4.14
CA CYS A 251 -2.59 8.39 3.89
C CYS A 251 -3.68 8.30 4.95
N ALA A 252 -3.31 8.43 6.23
CA ALA A 252 -4.27 8.44 7.32
C ALA A 252 -5.27 9.58 7.13
N ILE A 253 -4.81 10.81 6.95
CA ILE A 253 -5.67 12.00 6.82
C ILE A 253 -6.66 11.86 5.65
N VAL A 254 -6.18 11.48 4.45
CA VAL A 254 -7.03 11.42 3.26
C VAL A 254 -7.99 10.24 3.28
N SER A 255 -7.57 9.08 3.80
CA SER A 255 -8.42 7.88 3.86
C SER A 255 -9.37 7.86 5.08
N HIS A 256 -9.11 8.69 6.11
CA HIS A 256 -9.86 8.64 7.38
C HIS A 256 -11.37 8.91 7.21
N PRO A 257 -11.81 9.84 6.34
CA PRO A 257 -13.23 10.03 6.12
C PRO A 257 -13.94 8.81 5.55
N ALA A 258 -13.37 8.23 4.49
CA ALA A 258 -13.93 7.05 3.85
C ALA A 258 -13.94 5.84 4.80
N ASP A 259 -12.87 5.67 5.59
CA ASP A 259 -12.79 4.61 6.58
C ASP A 259 -13.81 4.77 7.70
N SER A 260 -14.02 5.99 8.17
CA SER A 260 -15.02 6.28 9.20
C SER A 260 -16.43 5.93 8.71
N VAL A 261 -16.74 6.25 7.45
CA VAL A 261 -18.01 5.85 6.81
C VAL A 261 -18.11 4.33 6.69
N VAL A 262 -17.09 3.65 6.17
CA VAL A 262 -17.05 2.19 6.02
C VAL A 262 -17.21 1.48 7.37
N SER A 263 -16.58 2.00 8.43
CA SER A 263 -16.62 1.40 9.76
C SER A 263 -18.03 1.41 10.38
N VAL A 264 -18.84 2.43 10.06
CA VAL A 264 -20.24 2.52 10.50
C VAL A 264 -21.15 1.75 9.54
N LEU A 265 -20.83 1.74 8.24
CA LEU A 265 -21.58 0.99 7.23
C LEU A 265 -21.58 -0.51 7.53
N ASN A 266 -20.45 -1.04 8.00
CA ASN A 266 -20.35 -2.43 8.41
C ASN A 266 -21.15 -2.76 9.69
N LYS A 267 -21.57 -1.76 10.46
CA LYS A 267 -22.39 -1.94 11.68
C LYS A 267 -23.88 -1.75 11.43
N GLU A 268 -24.26 -0.84 10.52
CA GLU A 268 -25.65 -0.51 10.21
C GLU A 268 -26.05 -1.13 8.87
N LYS A 269 -26.60 -2.35 8.92
CA LYS A 269 -27.11 -3.04 7.73
C LYS A 269 -28.26 -2.22 7.10
N GLY A 270 -28.13 -1.87 5.82
CA GLY A 270 -29.16 -1.19 5.04
C GLY A 270 -28.98 0.33 4.89
N SER A 271 -28.03 0.94 5.60
CA SER A 271 -27.68 2.36 5.43
C SER A 271 -26.78 2.55 4.21
N THR A 272 -26.92 3.68 3.51
CA THR A 272 -26.00 4.07 2.43
C THR A 272 -24.80 4.84 2.97
N ALA A 273 -23.68 4.83 2.24
CA ALA A 273 -22.48 5.61 2.60
C ALA A 273 -22.78 7.11 2.78
N VAL A 274 -23.71 7.67 1.98
CA VAL A 274 -24.11 9.08 2.04
C VAL A 274 -24.90 9.40 3.30
N GLU A 275 -25.83 8.52 3.71
CA GLU A 275 -26.60 8.69 4.95
C GLU A 275 -25.70 8.64 6.17
N ILE A 276 -24.73 7.72 6.18
CA ILE A 276 -23.74 7.61 7.25
C ILE A 276 -22.84 8.83 7.31
N LEU A 277 -22.39 9.34 6.16
CA LEU A 277 -21.58 10.56 6.11
C LEU A 277 -22.35 11.75 6.70
N LYS A 278 -23.64 11.89 6.36
CA LYS A 278 -24.53 12.91 6.93
C LYS A 278 -24.73 12.71 8.44
N LYS A 279 -24.88 11.47 8.89
CA LYS A 279 -25.08 11.11 10.31
C LYS A 279 -23.84 11.36 11.18
N LEU A 280 -22.65 11.03 10.67
CA LEU A 280 -21.38 11.30 11.34
C LEU A 280 -21.10 12.80 11.43
N GLY A 281 -21.42 13.54 10.36
CA GLY A 281 -21.13 14.96 10.23
C GLY A 281 -19.62 15.26 10.21
N PRO A 282 -19.23 16.52 9.98
CA PRO A 282 -17.84 16.89 9.77
C PRO A 282 -16.94 16.56 10.97
N LYS A 283 -17.43 16.68 12.21
CA LYS A 283 -16.63 16.36 13.41
C LYS A 283 -16.55 14.86 13.69
N GLY A 284 -17.61 14.10 13.43
CA GLY A 284 -17.64 12.66 13.70
C GLY A 284 -16.74 11.87 12.75
N VAL A 285 -16.65 12.34 11.50
CA VAL A 285 -15.79 11.74 10.46
C VAL A 285 -14.30 11.78 10.83
N TRP A 286 -13.84 12.75 11.63
CA TRP A 286 -12.44 12.86 12.06
C TRP A 286 -12.12 12.16 13.39
N LYS A 287 -13.11 11.52 14.03
CA LYS A 287 -12.90 10.83 15.30
C LYS A 287 -11.92 9.67 15.13
N GLY A 288 -10.88 9.63 15.97
CA GLY A 288 -9.89 8.55 15.95
C GLY A 288 -8.72 8.75 14.97
N LEU A 289 -8.64 9.89 14.28
CA LEU A 289 -7.56 10.19 13.33
C LEU A 289 -6.16 10.04 13.93
N THR A 290 -5.92 10.52 15.16
CA THR A 290 -4.60 10.43 15.80
C THR A 290 -4.14 8.98 15.97
N ALA A 291 -5.02 8.10 16.42
CA ALA A 291 -4.71 6.67 16.55
C ALA A 291 -4.43 6.04 15.18
N ARG A 292 -5.17 6.46 14.14
CA ARG A 292 -4.95 6.03 12.76
C ARG A 292 -3.61 6.52 12.22
N ILE A 293 -3.20 7.77 12.50
CA ILE A 293 -1.90 8.31 12.09
C ILE A 293 -0.76 7.48 12.66
N ILE A 294 -0.81 7.13 13.95
CA ILE A 294 0.24 6.32 14.58
C ILE A 294 0.29 4.93 13.93
N MET A 295 -0.86 4.27 13.78
CA MET A 295 -0.96 2.92 13.23
C MET A 295 -0.55 2.86 11.75
N ILE A 296 -1.13 3.72 10.92
CA ILE A 296 -0.89 3.73 9.47
C ILE A 296 0.50 4.29 9.14
N GLY A 297 0.95 5.32 9.87
CA GLY A 297 2.29 5.88 9.74
C GLY A 297 3.36 4.82 9.97
N THR A 298 3.30 4.12 11.11
CA THR A 298 4.25 3.05 11.43
C THR A 298 4.15 1.86 10.48
N LEU A 299 2.94 1.42 10.12
CA LEU A 299 2.74 0.33 9.15
C LEU A 299 3.35 0.68 7.78
N THR A 300 3.09 1.89 7.28
CA THR A 300 3.60 2.35 5.97
C THR A 300 5.12 2.48 5.99
N ALA A 301 5.68 3.03 7.08
CA ALA A 301 7.13 3.12 7.26
C ALA A 301 7.80 1.75 7.25
N LEU A 302 7.25 0.77 7.97
CA LEU A 302 7.77 -0.60 8.00
C LEU A 302 7.64 -1.30 6.64
N GLN A 303 6.52 -1.08 5.94
CA GLN A 303 6.32 -1.64 4.59
C GLN A 303 7.39 -1.16 3.63
N TRP A 304 7.64 0.15 3.57
CA TRP A 304 8.67 0.70 2.70
C TRP A 304 10.07 0.30 3.14
N PHE A 305 10.34 0.24 4.45
CA PHE A 305 11.61 -0.23 4.99
C PHE A 305 11.93 -1.67 4.55
N ILE A 306 10.97 -2.59 4.67
CA ILE A 306 11.14 -3.98 4.21
C ILE A 306 11.30 -4.04 2.69
N TYR A 307 10.52 -3.23 1.96
CA TYR A 307 10.61 -3.20 0.50
C TYR A 307 11.98 -2.72 -0.01
N ASP A 308 12.60 -1.76 0.70
CA ASP A 308 13.91 -1.20 0.36
C ASP A 308 15.08 -2.02 0.93
N SER A 309 14.92 -2.71 2.07
CA SER A 309 15.98 -3.54 2.67
C SER A 309 16.41 -4.70 1.76
N GLU A 310 15.45 -5.25 1.00
CA GLU A 310 15.65 -6.30 0.01
C GLU A 310 16.26 -5.78 -1.31
N GLY A 311 16.55 -4.47 -1.43
CA GLY A 311 17.10 -3.87 -2.65
C GLY A 311 16.09 -3.69 -3.79
N LEU A 312 14.81 -4.00 -3.55
CA LEU A 312 13.78 -4.04 -4.59
C LEU A 312 13.27 -2.63 -4.96
N PHE A 313 13.33 -1.68 -4.02
CA PHE A 313 13.13 -0.27 -4.32
C PHE A 313 14.32 0.35 -5.10
N GLN A 314 15.54 -0.12 -4.84
CA GLN A 314 16.73 0.32 -5.59
C GLN A 314 16.68 -0.13 -7.06
N ALA A 315 16.13 -1.32 -7.33
CA ALA A 315 15.91 -1.80 -8.70
C ALA A 315 14.76 -1.07 -9.44
N SER A 316 13.85 -0.39 -8.73
CA SER A 316 12.64 0.25 -9.30
C SER A 316 12.66 1.76 -9.42
N SER A 317 13.55 2.42 -8.70
CA SER A 317 13.80 3.84 -8.92
C SER A 317 14.91 3.97 -9.96
N PRO A 318 14.63 4.49 -11.18
CA PRO A 318 15.72 5.03 -11.98
C PRO A 318 16.41 6.08 -11.12
N SER A 319 17.73 5.97 -10.98
CA SER A 319 18.56 7.00 -10.36
C SER A 319 18.28 8.30 -11.09
N SER A 320 17.44 9.14 -10.49
CA SER A 320 17.21 10.48 -10.99
C SER A 320 18.51 11.26 -10.76
N PRO A 321 19.08 11.89 -11.79
CA PRO A 321 20.31 12.67 -11.65
C PRO A 321 20.14 13.84 -10.67
#